data_AF-A0A369RQS9-F1
#
_entry.id   AF-A0A369RQS9-F1
#
_cell.length_a   1.000
_cell.length_b   1.000
_cell.length_c   1.000
_cell.angle_alpha   90.00
_cell.angle_beta   90.00
_cell.angle_gamma   90.00
#
_symmetry.space_group_name_H-M   'P 1'
#
loop_
_entity.id
_entity.type
_entity.pdbx_description
1 polymer ?
#
loop_
_entity_poly.entity_id
_entity_poly.type
_entity_poly.pdbx_seq_one_letter_code
_entity_poly.pdbx_strand_id
1 'polypeptide(L)'
;MQASQLAEYDDIAISLVIDPLLGFKTHKMNPKFRWVTCNREELRSIVEEYISSGNLDEACNGILSTKWACHYLMNKDPLQKQLFKEHLCRYLRVFSPNSGFSILPVRRYSAEKLEAKISVTTEWLKSSKIHDLCGCIAEMTEDEEKRLLLPGENDFSIMFSTRKKCSQLWLGPAAYINHDVYNLYFVLFRVPDCRPSCKFVSTGRNTACVKVLRDLKAGDEVTCYYGDNFFGDNNKDCKCETCERRRREQANGSLKRINYSLRETDNRLKFRRLHSADSLSSSQCSDSSTGACEKLQLDSNSEALKEIPNI
;
A
#
# COMPACT_ATOMS: atom_id res chain seq x y z
N MET A 1 5.17 -15.13 5.78
CA MET A 1 3.84 -15.24 6.41
C MET A 1 2.81 -15.29 5.31
N GLN A 2 1.78 -16.13 5.46
CA GLN A 2 0.60 -16.08 4.60
C GLN A 2 -0.22 -14.82 4.91
N ALA A 3 -1.12 -14.40 4.01
CA ALA A 3 -1.89 -13.16 4.18
C ALA A 3 -2.77 -13.18 5.43
N SER A 4 -3.44 -14.29 5.72
CA SER A 4 -4.27 -14.46 6.93
C SER A 4 -3.46 -14.33 8.23
N GLN A 5 -2.26 -14.93 8.26
CA GLN A 5 -1.36 -14.85 9.41
C GLN A 5 -0.82 -13.43 9.59
N LEU A 6 -0.45 -12.76 8.49
CA LEU A 6 0.00 -11.37 8.53
C LEU A 6 -1.12 -10.46 9.04
N ALA A 7 -2.36 -10.63 8.56
CA ALA A 7 -3.53 -9.92 9.04
C ALA A 7 -3.79 -10.10 10.55
N GLU A 8 -3.75 -11.35 11.04
CA GLU A 8 -3.93 -11.64 12.48
C GLU A 8 -2.84 -10.97 13.33
N TYR A 9 -1.57 -11.11 12.93
CA TYR A 9 -0.44 -10.56 13.69
C TYR A 9 -0.44 -9.04 13.69
N ASP A 10 -0.85 -8.43 12.59
CA ASP A 10 -0.94 -6.98 12.46
C ASP A 10 -2.02 -6.40 13.38
N ASP A 11 -3.23 -6.97 13.33
CA ASP A 11 -4.34 -6.54 14.18
C ASP A 11 -3.99 -6.59 15.67
N ILE A 12 -3.35 -7.68 16.10
CA ILE A 12 -2.91 -7.87 17.48
C ILE A 12 -1.78 -6.90 17.84
N ALA A 13 -0.75 -6.77 17.00
CA ALA A 13 0.37 -5.88 17.28
C ALA A 13 -0.07 -4.41 17.36
N ILE A 14 -0.97 -3.98 16.47
CA ILE A 14 -1.59 -2.65 16.53
C ILE A 14 -2.36 -2.49 17.84
N SER A 15 -3.16 -3.48 18.25
CA SER A 15 -3.95 -3.40 19.49
C SER A 15 -3.09 -3.39 20.76
N LEU A 16 -1.87 -3.94 20.71
CA LEU A 16 -0.94 -3.97 21.84
C LEU A 16 -0.03 -2.73 21.90
N VAL A 17 0.24 -2.08 20.77
CA VAL A 17 1.26 -1.02 20.68
C VAL A 17 0.69 0.32 20.24
N ILE A 18 -0.03 0.36 19.13
CA ILE A 18 -0.46 1.62 18.50
C ILE A 18 -1.74 2.16 19.15
N ASP A 19 -2.77 1.33 19.27
CA ASP A 19 -4.09 1.74 19.76
C ASP A 19 -4.06 2.26 21.23
N PRO A 20 -3.28 1.66 22.17
CA PRO A 20 -3.15 2.20 23.51
C PRO A 20 -2.51 3.60 23.56
N LEU A 21 -1.55 3.85 22.67
CA LEU A 21 -0.77 5.10 22.61
C LEU A 21 -1.56 6.22 21.93
N LEU A 22 -2.24 5.91 20.83
CA LEU A 22 -3.08 6.86 20.10
C LEU A 22 -4.43 7.13 20.79
N GLY A 23 -4.90 6.21 21.63
CA GLY A 23 -6.15 6.38 22.39
C GLY A 23 -7.41 6.00 21.61
N PHE A 24 -7.30 5.52 20.38
CA PHE A 24 -8.42 5.06 19.55
C PHE A 24 -8.02 3.82 18.73
N LYS A 25 -9.01 3.11 18.19
CA LYS A 25 -8.78 1.94 17.34
C LYS A 25 -8.43 2.39 15.92
N THR A 26 -7.22 2.10 15.46
CA THR A 26 -6.83 2.29 14.05
C THR A 26 -7.29 1.12 13.18
N HIS A 27 -6.92 1.12 11.89
CA HIS A 27 -7.32 0.10 10.93
C HIS A 27 -7.07 -1.33 11.45
N LYS A 28 -7.95 -2.25 11.04
CA LYS A 28 -7.87 -3.69 11.34
C LYS A 28 -8.28 -4.46 10.10
N MET A 29 -7.61 -5.57 9.85
CA MET A 29 -7.99 -6.53 8.83
C MET A 29 -9.25 -7.30 9.21
N ASN A 30 -9.48 -7.60 10.49
CA ASN A 30 -10.74 -8.17 10.93
C ASN A 30 -11.74 -7.04 11.27
N PRO A 31 -12.84 -6.86 10.50
CA PRO A 31 -13.81 -5.79 10.76
C PRO A 31 -14.52 -5.93 12.12
N LYS A 32 -14.59 -7.15 12.65
CA LYS A 32 -15.17 -7.48 13.95
C LYS A 32 -14.11 -7.54 15.06
N PHE A 33 -12.89 -7.05 14.81
CA PHE A 33 -11.81 -7.10 15.78
C PHE A 33 -12.20 -6.39 17.09
N ARG A 34 -12.08 -7.13 18.19
CA ARG A 34 -12.25 -6.60 19.54
C ARG A 34 -10.88 -6.29 20.11
N TRP A 35 -10.80 -5.21 20.88
CA TRP A 35 -9.58 -4.87 21.61
C TRP A 35 -9.11 -6.07 22.41
N VAL A 36 -7.79 -6.28 22.43
CA VAL A 36 -7.20 -7.27 23.32
C VAL A 36 -7.51 -6.88 24.77
N THR A 37 -7.93 -7.84 25.58
CA THR A 37 -8.34 -7.62 26.97
C THR A 37 -7.10 -7.58 27.86
N CYS A 38 -6.30 -6.54 27.70
CA CYS A 38 -5.09 -6.25 28.44
C CYS A 38 -5.25 -4.93 29.22
N ASN A 39 -4.43 -4.75 30.25
CA ASN A 39 -4.34 -3.47 30.93
C ASN A 39 -3.66 -2.46 29.99
N ARG A 40 -4.38 -1.40 29.59
CA ARG A 40 -3.87 -0.44 28.59
C ARG A 40 -2.80 0.47 29.20
N GLU A 41 -2.93 0.78 30.48
CA GLU A 41 -1.97 1.54 31.25
C GLU A 41 -0.65 0.77 31.41
N GLU A 42 -0.73 -0.55 31.62
CA GLU A 42 0.46 -1.44 31.62
C GLU A 42 1.19 -1.39 30.27
N LEU A 43 0.47 -1.60 29.15
CA LEU A 43 1.06 -1.54 27.81
C LEU A 43 1.67 -0.17 27.52
N ARG A 44 0.95 0.90 27.89
CA ARG A 44 1.41 2.28 27.71
C ARG A 44 2.71 2.52 28.50
N SER A 45 2.77 2.06 29.76
CA SER A 45 3.96 2.18 30.60
C SER A 45 5.17 1.48 29.97
N ILE A 46 5.00 0.29 29.39
CA ILE A 46 6.08 -0.44 28.72
C ILE A 46 6.61 0.35 27.52
N VAL A 47 5.74 0.96 26.72
CA VAL A 47 6.15 1.77 25.56
C VAL A 47 6.76 3.10 25.99
N GLU A 48 6.27 3.75 27.05
CA GLU A 48 6.86 4.98 27.60
C GLU A 48 8.26 4.74 28.18
N GLU A 49 8.47 3.61 28.85
CA GLU A 49 9.79 3.17 29.30
C GLU A 49 10.71 2.89 28.11
N TYR A 50 10.22 2.23 27.06
CA TYR A 50 10.96 2.01 25.82
C TYR A 50 11.40 3.30 25.14
N ILE A 51 10.52 4.31 25.07
CA ILE A 51 10.85 5.63 24.51
C ILE A 51 12.02 6.26 25.27
N SER A 52 12.08 6.04 26.59
CA SER A 52 13.12 6.59 27.46
C SER A 52 14.43 5.78 27.42
N SER A 53 14.34 4.44 27.41
CA SER A 53 15.49 3.53 27.51
C SER A 53 16.11 3.18 26.15
N GLY A 54 15.31 3.20 25.08
CA GLY A 54 15.69 2.69 23.76
C GLY A 54 15.84 1.17 23.67
N ASN A 55 15.55 0.42 24.75
CA ASN A 55 15.76 -1.03 24.80
C ASN A 55 14.60 -1.80 24.15
N LEU A 56 14.75 -2.10 22.85
CA LEU A 56 13.70 -2.77 22.07
C LEU A 56 13.39 -4.18 22.58
N ASP A 57 14.42 -4.94 22.98
CA ASP A 57 14.22 -6.32 23.42
C ASP A 57 13.45 -6.39 24.74
N GLU A 58 13.75 -5.49 25.68
CA GLU A 58 13.02 -5.35 26.93
C GLU A 58 11.56 -4.96 26.70
N ALA A 59 11.31 -3.96 25.85
CA ALA A 59 9.95 -3.55 25.49
C ALA A 59 9.15 -4.68 24.84
N CYS A 60 9.76 -5.38 23.87
CA CYS A 60 9.13 -6.46 23.14
C CYS A 60 8.86 -7.64 24.10
N ASN A 61 9.81 -8.00 24.96
CA ASN A 61 9.61 -9.05 25.96
C ASN A 61 8.57 -8.65 27.02
N GLY A 62 8.55 -7.39 27.49
CA GLY A 62 7.57 -6.89 28.45
C GLY A 62 6.14 -7.04 27.94
N ILE A 63 5.88 -6.64 26.69
CA ILE A 63 4.56 -6.85 26.06
C ILE A 63 4.23 -8.34 25.95
N LEU A 64 5.20 -9.16 25.52
CA LEU A 64 5.01 -10.61 25.37
C LEU A 64 4.80 -11.34 26.70
N SER A 65 5.30 -10.78 27.80
CA SER A 65 5.11 -11.29 29.17
C SER A 65 3.77 -10.90 29.79
N THR A 66 2.98 -10.01 29.17
CA THR A 66 1.62 -9.73 29.63
C THR A 66 0.76 -11.00 29.63
N LYS A 67 -0.19 -11.08 30.57
CA LYS A 67 -1.07 -12.26 30.74
C LYS A 67 -1.77 -12.63 29.43
N TRP A 68 -2.25 -11.63 28.69
CA TRP A 68 -2.96 -11.85 27.43
C TRP A 68 -2.02 -12.39 26.33
N ALA A 69 -0.85 -11.77 26.15
CA ALA A 69 0.10 -12.19 25.12
C ALA A 69 0.67 -13.58 25.40
N CYS A 70 0.99 -13.89 26.67
CA CYS A 70 1.40 -15.23 27.09
C CYS A 70 0.37 -16.29 26.72
N HIS A 71 -0.92 -16.04 27.01
CA HIS A 71 -2.00 -16.97 26.68
C HIS A 71 -2.17 -17.12 25.16
N TYR A 72 -2.13 -16.02 24.40
CA TYR A 72 -2.21 -16.05 22.95
C TYR A 72 -1.08 -16.91 22.33
N LEU A 73 0.13 -16.80 22.85
CA LEU A 73 1.31 -17.51 22.35
C LEU A 73 1.45 -18.95 22.86
N MET A 74 0.70 -19.36 23.89
CA MET A 74 0.85 -20.67 24.54
C MET A 74 0.81 -21.84 23.53
N ASN A 75 -0.11 -21.78 22.56
CA ASN A 75 -0.34 -22.83 21.58
C ASN A 75 0.36 -22.59 20.22
N LYS A 76 1.24 -21.58 20.13
CA LYS A 76 1.98 -21.26 18.90
C LYS A 76 3.33 -21.99 18.90
N ASP A 77 3.74 -22.47 17.72
CA ASP A 77 5.06 -23.08 17.53
C ASP A 77 6.20 -22.03 17.62
N PRO A 78 7.48 -22.46 17.76
CA PRO A 78 8.60 -21.53 17.88
C PRO A 78 8.73 -20.54 16.72
N LEU A 79 8.44 -20.96 15.48
CA LEU A 79 8.52 -20.10 14.30
C LEU A 79 7.39 -19.06 14.32
N GLN A 80 6.17 -19.46 14.67
CA GLN A 80 5.04 -18.53 14.84
C GLN A 80 5.31 -17.50 15.93
N LYS A 81 5.87 -17.91 17.07
CA LYS A 81 6.28 -17.00 18.15
C LYS A 81 7.33 -16.00 17.68
N GLN A 82 8.34 -16.46 16.94
CA GLN A 82 9.37 -15.60 16.37
C GLN A 82 8.79 -14.60 15.38
N LEU A 83 7.96 -15.06 14.42
CA LEU A 83 7.34 -14.21 13.41
C LEU A 83 6.44 -13.13 14.03
N PHE A 84 5.66 -13.50 15.05
CA PHE A 84 4.84 -12.54 15.80
C PHE A 84 5.72 -11.52 16.55
N LYS A 85 6.76 -11.99 17.28
CA LYS A 85 7.71 -11.10 17.97
C LYS A 85 8.35 -10.12 16.98
N GLU A 86 8.82 -10.58 15.83
CA GLU A 86 9.40 -9.71 14.81
C GLU A 86 8.41 -8.66 14.30
N HIS A 87 7.13 -9.03 14.08
CA HIS A 87 6.09 -8.10 13.65
C HIS A 87 5.74 -7.08 14.74
N LEU A 88 5.62 -7.52 15.99
CA LEU A 88 5.44 -6.65 17.15
C LEU A 88 6.59 -5.64 17.30
N CYS A 89 7.84 -6.10 17.20
CA CYS A 89 8.98 -5.20 17.33
C CYS A 89 9.10 -4.21 16.15
N ARG A 90 8.45 -4.44 14.98
CA ARG A 90 8.34 -3.41 13.91
C ARG A 90 7.47 -2.24 14.36
N TYR A 91 6.37 -2.51 15.06
CA TYR A 91 5.51 -1.47 15.62
C TYR A 91 6.17 -0.72 16.77
N LEU A 92 6.92 -1.42 17.63
CA LEU A 92 7.68 -0.74 18.69
C LEU A 92 8.69 0.26 18.11
N ARG A 93 9.39 -0.08 17.02
CA ARG A 93 10.35 0.83 16.35
C ARG A 93 9.75 2.16 15.89
N VAL A 94 8.42 2.27 15.72
CA VAL A 94 7.75 3.56 15.47
C VAL A 94 7.99 4.54 16.60
N PHE A 95 8.10 4.05 17.83
CA PHE A 95 8.35 4.81 19.06
C PHE A 95 9.82 4.80 19.47
N SER A 96 10.73 4.34 18.62
CA SER A 96 12.17 4.44 18.89
C SER A 96 12.56 5.90 19.09
N PRO A 97 13.39 6.24 20.09
CA PRO A 97 13.82 7.62 20.33
C PRO A 97 14.53 8.24 19.11
N ASN A 98 15.09 7.40 18.24
CA ASN A 98 15.82 7.81 17.04
C ASN A 98 15.09 7.42 15.73
N SER A 99 13.79 7.13 15.77
CA SER A 99 13.02 6.72 14.57
C SER A 99 13.03 7.82 13.49
N GLY A 100 13.06 9.09 13.91
CA GLY A 100 12.97 10.25 13.01
C GLY A 100 11.56 10.48 12.43
N PHE A 101 10.54 9.79 12.93
CA PHE A 101 9.14 9.98 12.58
C PHE A 101 8.20 9.62 13.73
N SER A 102 6.93 10.00 13.61
CA SER A 102 5.88 9.70 14.58
C SER A 102 4.58 9.35 13.87
N ILE A 103 3.74 8.57 14.56
CA ILE A 103 2.37 8.30 14.15
C ILE A 103 1.44 9.27 14.88
N LEU A 104 0.56 9.95 14.14
CA LEU A 104 -0.30 11.01 14.65
C LEU A 104 -1.76 10.82 14.18
N PRO A 105 -2.76 11.22 14.97
CA PRO A 105 -4.15 11.22 14.53
C PRO A 105 -4.39 12.21 13.38
N VAL A 106 -5.27 11.87 12.44
CA VAL A 106 -5.67 12.72 11.30
C VAL A 106 -7.16 12.52 10.97
N ARG A 107 -7.83 13.59 10.51
CA ARG A 107 -9.25 13.59 10.10
C ARG A 107 -9.46 13.99 8.64
N ARG A 108 -8.42 13.90 7.82
CA ARG A 108 -8.46 14.38 6.43
C ARG A 108 -9.34 13.50 5.54
N TYR A 109 -9.23 12.17 5.66
CA TYR A 109 -9.83 11.25 4.68
C TYR A 109 -11.22 10.75 5.12
N SER A 110 -11.52 10.78 6.42
CA SER A 110 -12.82 10.47 7.01
C SER A 110 -13.30 11.55 7.98
N ALA A 111 -14.57 11.96 7.83
CA ALA A 111 -15.23 12.89 8.76
C ALA A 111 -15.77 12.16 10.01
N GLU A 112 -16.05 10.87 9.88
CA GLU A 112 -16.73 10.06 10.90
C GLU A 112 -15.77 9.29 11.80
N LYS A 113 -14.57 8.95 11.27
CA LYS A 113 -13.58 8.12 11.96
C LYS A 113 -12.26 8.85 12.06
N LEU A 114 -11.61 8.77 13.22
CA LEU A 114 -10.25 9.22 13.40
C LEU A 114 -9.31 8.20 12.74
N GLU A 115 -8.40 8.68 11.90
CA GLU A 115 -7.38 7.87 11.25
C GLU A 115 -6.01 8.28 11.77
N ALA A 116 -4.95 7.66 11.25
CA ALA A 116 -3.59 8.01 11.60
C ALA A 116 -2.75 8.32 10.34
N LYS A 117 -1.72 9.13 10.53
CA LYS A 117 -0.72 9.48 9.53
C LYS A 117 0.68 9.34 10.10
N ILE A 118 1.67 9.28 9.23
CA ILE A 118 3.08 9.36 9.61
C ILE A 118 3.61 10.76 9.33
N SER A 119 4.32 11.36 10.28
CA SER A 119 5.00 12.65 10.09
C SER A 119 6.43 12.57 10.60
N VAL A 120 7.39 13.14 9.85
CA VAL A 120 8.79 13.14 10.27
C VAL A 120 8.99 14.08 11.45
N THR A 121 9.86 13.70 12.39
CA THR A 121 10.18 14.50 13.59
C THR A 121 11.52 15.20 13.47
N THR A 122 12.32 14.83 12.47
CA THR A 122 13.63 15.41 12.16
C THR A 122 13.71 15.71 10.66
N GLU A 123 14.78 16.39 10.26
CA GLU A 123 15.09 16.56 8.84
C GLU A 123 15.48 15.23 8.20
N TRP A 124 15.01 15.00 6.97
CA TRP A 124 15.42 13.87 6.14
C TRP A 124 15.80 14.35 4.74
N LEU A 125 17.03 14.07 4.32
CA LEU A 125 17.51 14.45 2.99
C LEU A 125 16.95 13.53 1.90
N LYS A 126 16.79 14.09 0.71
CA LYS A 126 16.46 13.35 -0.51
C LYS A 126 17.36 12.13 -0.65
N SER A 127 16.75 11.02 -1.05
CA SER A 127 17.37 9.70 -1.20
C SER A 127 17.69 8.94 0.09
N SER A 128 17.51 9.53 1.26
CA SER A 128 17.57 8.80 2.53
C SER A 128 16.52 7.70 2.60
N LYS A 129 16.81 6.64 3.36
CA LYS A 129 15.87 5.54 3.62
C LYS A 129 15.44 5.59 5.09
N ILE A 130 14.14 5.58 5.33
CA ILE A 130 13.58 5.47 6.68
C ILE A 130 13.35 3.98 6.93
N HIS A 131 14.37 3.30 7.46
CA HIS A 131 14.38 1.83 7.57
C HIS A 131 13.32 1.30 8.54
N ASP A 132 13.14 1.97 9.68
CA ASP A 132 12.19 1.56 10.72
C ASP A 132 10.72 1.77 10.29
N LEU A 133 10.47 2.66 9.33
CA LEU A 133 9.18 2.80 8.68
C LEU A 133 9.02 1.74 7.58
N CYS A 134 8.77 0.52 8.02
CA CYS A 134 8.70 -0.67 7.18
C CYS A 134 7.31 -1.32 7.17
N GLY A 135 7.09 -2.18 6.18
CA GLY A 135 5.91 -3.02 6.05
C GLY A 135 6.27 -4.42 5.56
N CYS A 136 5.43 -5.37 5.93
CA CYS A 136 5.44 -6.75 5.48
C CYS A 136 4.46 -6.90 4.31
N ILE A 137 4.83 -7.75 3.34
CA ILE A 137 4.07 -7.97 2.12
C ILE A 137 3.69 -9.44 2.06
N ALA A 138 2.40 -9.72 1.92
CA ALA A 138 1.89 -11.05 1.61
C ALA A 138 1.20 -11.03 0.24
N GLU A 139 1.60 -11.94 -0.64
CA GLU A 139 0.87 -12.17 -1.89
C GLU A 139 -0.40 -12.96 -1.58
N MET A 140 -1.47 -12.65 -2.32
CA MET A 140 -2.76 -13.32 -2.20
C MET A 140 -3.15 -13.96 -3.53
N THR A 141 -3.66 -15.18 -3.43
CA THR A 141 -4.46 -15.80 -4.49
C THR A 141 -5.83 -15.11 -4.59
N GLU A 142 -6.52 -15.24 -5.72
CA GLU A 142 -7.89 -14.71 -5.88
C GLU A 142 -8.86 -15.25 -4.81
N ASP A 143 -8.69 -16.51 -4.43
CA ASP A 143 -9.52 -17.15 -3.40
C ASP A 143 -9.23 -16.62 -1.99
N GLU A 144 -7.97 -16.33 -1.68
CA GLU A 144 -7.62 -15.65 -0.42
C GLU A 144 -8.15 -14.22 -0.40
N GLU A 145 -8.04 -13.50 -1.51
CA GLU A 145 -8.56 -12.13 -1.65
C GLU A 145 -10.08 -12.10 -1.37
N LYS A 146 -10.85 -12.98 -2.02
CA LYS A 146 -12.31 -13.09 -1.82
C LYS A 146 -12.71 -13.48 -0.40
N ARG A 147 -11.88 -14.27 0.30
CA ARG A 147 -12.16 -14.70 1.68
C ARG A 147 -11.75 -13.68 2.73
N LEU A 148 -10.63 -12.99 2.50
CA LEU A 148 -10.00 -12.11 3.48
C LEU A 148 -10.56 -10.68 3.39
N LEU A 149 -10.90 -10.22 2.19
CA LEU A 149 -11.27 -8.82 1.95
C LEU A 149 -12.78 -8.61 1.87
N LEU A 150 -13.22 -7.54 2.53
CA LEU A 150 -14.52 -6.92 2.41
C LEU A 150 -14.30 -5.51 1.81
N PRO A 151 -14.77 -5.28 0.57
CA PRO A 151 -14.56 -4.01 -0.12
C PRO A 151 -15.04 -2.80 0.71
N GLY A 152 -14.18 -1.80 0.86
CA GLY A 152 -14.44 -0.58 1.61
C GLY A 152 -14.35 -0.71 3.14
N GLU A 153 -14.06 -1.90 3.68
CA GLU A 153 -13.87 -2.11 5.12
C GLU A 153 -12.41 -2.39 5.49
N ASN A 154 -11.80 -3.42 4.88
CA ASN A 154 -10.45 -3.90 5.24
C ASN A 154 -9.48 -4.01 4.04
N ASP A 155 -9.80 -3.36 2.92
CA ASP A 155 -9.00 -3.29 1.70
C ASP A 155 -8.10 -2.02 1.64
N PHE A 156 -7.86 -1.39 2.79
CA PHE A 156 -7.15 -0.11 2.91
C PHE A 156 -5.66 -0.15 2.50
N SER A 157 -5.04 -1.33 2.45
CA SER A 157 -3.61 -1.47 2.11
C SER A 157 -3.34 -2.63 1.14
N ILE A 158 -4.16 -2.71 0.09
CA ILE A 158 -3.99 -3.68 -0.99
C ILE A 158 -3.36 -3.02 -2.21
N MET A 159 -2.28 -3.58 -2.71
CA MET A 159 -1.64 -3.12 -3.94
C MET A 159 -1.56 -4.25 -4.97
N PHE A 160 -1.80 -3.93 -6.24
CA PHE A 160 -1.68 -4.90 -7.32
C PHE A 160 -0.26 -4.91 -7.90
N SER A 161 0.38 -6.08 -7.93
CA SER A 161 1.68 -6.24 -8.58
C SER A 161 1.49 -6.56 -10.06
N THR A 162 1.83 -5.64 -10.96
CA THR A 162 1.78 -5.90 -12.42
C THR A 162 2.76 -6.98 -12.86
N ARG A 163 3.94 -7.04 -12.21
CA ARG A 163 4.97 -8.06 -12.50
C ARG A 163 4.52 -9.46 -12.11
N LYS A 164 3.93 -9.61 -10.92
CA LYS A 164 3.49 -10.91 -10.40
C LYS A 164 2.05 -11.26 -10.79
N LYS A 165 1.32 -10.28 -11.33
CA LYS A 165 -0.10 -10.36 -11.69
C LYS A 165 -0.98 -10.85 -10.53
N CYS A 166 -0.69 -10.38 -9.32
CA CYS A 166 -1.44 -10.74 -8.11
C CYS A 166 -1.60 -9.56 -7.17
N SER A 167 -2.63 -9.64 -6.33
CA SER A 167 -2.87 -8.73 -5.22
C SER A 167 -1.89 -9.00 -4.09
N GLN A 168 -1.45 -7.93 -3.44
CA GLN A 168 -0.53 -7.98 -2.33
C GLN A 168 -1.13 -7.21 -1.15
N LEU A 169 -1.17 -7.85 0.00
CA LEU A 169 -1.52 -7.24 1.29
C LEU A 169 -0.25 -6.63 1.90
N TRP A 170 -0.30 -5.34 2.20
CA TRP A 170 0.80 -4.59 2.80
C TRP A 170 0.41 -4.17 4.21
N LEU A 171 1.10 -4.67 5.23
CA LEU A 171 0.78 -4.37 6.64
C LEU A 171 2.05 -4.01 7.43
N GLY A 172 1.90 -3.54 8.67
CA GLY A 172 2.96 -2.96 9.47
C GLY A 172 2.96 -1.43 9.47
N PRO A 173 3.95 -0.78 10.11
CA PRO A 173 4.02 0.68 10.24
C PRO A 173 3.84 1.46 8.93
N ALA A 174 4.37 0.95 7.82
CA ALA A 174 4.27 1.60 6.51
C ALA A 174 2.84 1.65 5.95
N ALA A 175 1.89 0.85 6.46
CA ALA A 175 0.48 0.90 6.08
C ALA A 175 -0.24 2.18 6.58
N TYR A 176 0.40 2.96 7.45
CA TYR A 176 -0.08 4.28 7.90
C TYR A 176 0.40 5.46 7.03
N ILE A 177 1.21 5.18 6.00
CA ILE A 177 1.69 6.21 5.08
C ILE A 177 0.57 6.53 4.10
N ASN A 178 0.06 7.75 4.12
CA ASN A 178 -1.04 8.16 3.26
C ASN A 178 -0.65 8.36 1.79
N HIS A 179 -1.65 8.40 0.93
CA HIS A 179 -1.48 8.64 -0.50
C HIS A 179 -1.25 10.13 -0.82
N ASP A 180 -0.35 10.39 -1.76
CA ASP A 180 -0.31 11.66 -2.50
C ASP A 180 0.05 11.44 -3.98
N VAL A 181 -0.44 12.30 -4.87
CA VAL A 181 -0.29 12.17 -6.33
C VAL A 181 0.83 13.02 -6.90
N TYR A 182 1.43 12.54 -7.99
CA TYR A 182 2.34 13.35 -8.81
C TYR A 182 1.57 14.39 -9.62
N ASN A 183 2.18 15.56 -9.84
CA ASN A 183 1.64 16.59 -10.74
C ASN A 183 1.93 16.28 -12.22
N LEU A 184 0.88 15.89 -12.96
CA LEU A 184 0.95 15.53 -14.38
C LEU A 184 1.10 16.76 -15.31
N TYR A 185 0.75 17.96 -14.85
CA TYR A 185 0.88 19.20 -15.63
C TYR A 185 2.32 19.76 -15.62
N PHE A 186 3.22 19.14 -14.87
CA PHE A 186 4.51 19.73 -14.47
C PHE A 186 5.72 19.08 -15.16
N VAL A 187 5.57 18.66 -16.41
CA VAL A 187 6.71 18.17 -17.22
C VAL A 187 7.46 19.32 -17.91
N LEU A 188 6.88 20.53 -18.03
CA LEU A 188 7.45 21.61 -18.84
C LEU A 188 7.87 22.90 -18.10
N PHE A 189 7.47 23.12 -16.84
CA PHE A 189 7.91 24.30 -16.07
C PHE A 189 8.42 23.89 -14.68
N ARG A 190 9.58 24.39 -14.27
CA ARG A 190 10.30 24.04 -13.02
C ARG A 190 9.69 24.74 -11.79
N VAL A 191 8.73 24.11 -11.11
CA VAL A 191 8.31 24.46 -9.73
C VAL A 191 7.86 23.15 -9.01
N PRO A 192 8.30 22.83 -7.77
CA PRO A 192 8.42 21.41 -7.35
C PRO A 192 7.28 20.81 -6.52
N ASP A 193 6.21 21.53 -6.18
CA ASP A 193 5.60 21.26 -4.86
C ASP A 193 4.28 20.47 -4.86
N CYS A 194 4.16 19.40 -5.66
CA CYS A 194 3.10 18.40 -5.49
C CYS A 194 3.53 17.03 -6.03
N ARG A 195 4.21 16.28 -5.17
CA ARG A 195 4.75 14.93 -5.39
C ARG A 195 4.77 14.23 -4.02
N PRO A 196 4.44 12.93 -3.95
CA PRO A 196 4.62 12.16 -2.71
C PRO A 196 6.02 12.42 -2.13
N SER A 197 6.10 12.56 -0.80
CA SER A 197 7.39 12.80 -0.15
C SER A 197 8.32 11.60 -0.23
N CYS A 198 7.76 10.40 -0.37
CA CYS A 198 8.46 9.13 -0.34
C CYS A 198 7.99 8.17 -1.43
N LYS A 199 8.77 7.10 -1.63
CA LYS A 199 8.34 5.89 -2.36
C LYS A 199 8.71 4.63 -1.59
N PHE A 200 7.93 3.58 -1.78
CA PHE A 200 8.28 2.27 -1.28
C PHE A 200 9.51 1.70 -2.01
N VAL A 201 10.40 1.11 -1.23
CA VAL A 201 11.58 0.38 -1.73
C VAL A 201 11.65 -0.97 -1.04
N SER A 202 11.88 -2.02 -1.81
CA SER A 202 12.03 -3.38 -1.26
C SER A 202 13.28 -3.47 -0.39
N THR A 203 13.15 -4.11 0.76
CA THR A 203 14.24 -4.44 1.70
C THR A 203 14.47 -5.95 1.78
N GLY A 204 13.77 -6.73 0.96
CA GLY A 204 13.78 -8.18 0.97
C GLY A 204 12.61 -8.73 0.16
N ARG A 205 12.45 -10.05 0.16
CA ARG A 205 11.40 -10.72 -0.65
C ARG A 205 9.99 -10.25 -0.31
N ASN A 206 9.71 -10.08 0.99
CA ASN A 206 8.39 -9.81 1.56
C ASN A 206 8.38 -8.59 2.50
N THR A 207 9.34 -7.67 2.34
CA THR A 207 9.42 -6.46 3.15
C THR A 207 9.77 -5.25 2.30
N ALA A 208 9.26 -4.10 2.71
CA ALA A 208 9.59 -2.81 2.12
C ALA A 208 9.74 -1.75 3.21
N CYS A 209 10.56 -0.75 2.94
CA CYS A 209 10.58 0.52 3.68
C CYS A 209 10.36 1.68 2.71
N VAL A 210 10.60 2.91 3.17
CA VAL A 210 10.46 4.08 2.30
C VAL A 210 11.78 4.79 2.02
N LYS A 211 11.89 5.32 0.80
CA LYS A 211 12.96 6.21 0.35
C LYS A 211 12.40 7.59 0.09
N VAL A 212 13.05 8.59 0.67
CA VAL A 212 12.71 10.01 0.57
C VAL A 212 12.98 10.54 -0.84
N LEU A 213 12.02 11.25 -1.43
CA LEU A 213 12.08 11.76 -2.81
C LEU A 213 12.50 13.23 -2.90
N ARG A 214 12.34 13.98 -1.81
CA ARG A 214 12.69 15.39 -1.62
C ARG A 214 13.02 15.63 -0.16
N ASP A 215 13.78 16.66 0.16
CA ASP A 215 14.08 16.99 1.55
C ASP A 215 12.79 17.21 2.35
N LEU A 216 12.74 16.66 3.56
CA LEU A 216 11.62 16.74 4.49
C LEU A 216 12.06 17.46 5.75
N LYS A 217 11.21 18.36 6.25
CA LYS A 217 11.41 19.05 7.52
C LYS A 217 10.54 18.42 8.59
N ALA A 218 10.95 18.57 9.85
CA ALA A 218 10.13 18.14 10.99
C ALA A 218 8.69 18.69 10.86
N GLY A 219 7.71 17.81 11.02
CA GLY A 219 6.29 18.09 10.82
C GLY A 219 5.74 17.71 9.44
N ASP A 220 6.60 17.50 8.43
CA ASP A 220 6.15 17.06 7.10
C ASP A 220 5.52 15.66 7.16
N GLU A 221 4.39 15.49 6.46
CA GLU A 221 3.75 14.18 6.32
C GLU A 221 4.54 13.28 5.37
N VAL A 222 4.74 12.03 5.78
CA VAL A 222 5.26 10.99 4.89
C VAL A 222 4.10 10.48 4.04
N THR A 223 4.21 10.66 2.73
CA THR A 223 3.21 10.26 1.73
C THR A 223 3.87 9.47 0.61
N CYS A 224 3.13 8.51 0.06
CA CYS A 224 3.55 7.67 -1.05
C CYS A 224 2.52 7.70 -2.18
N TYR A 225 2.92 7.31 -3.38
CA TYR A 225 1.99 7.05 -4.47
C TYR A 225 1.58 5.58 -4.47
N TYR A 226 0.28 5.32 -4.38
CA TYR A 226 -0.25 3.94 -4.34
C TYR A 226 -0.47 3.33 -5.73
N GLY A 227 -0.76 4.16 -6.73
CA GLY A 227 -1.09 3.72 -8.09
C GLY A 227 -2.12 4.63 -8.76
N ASP A 228 -2.33 4.43 -10.06
CA ASP A 228 -3.14 5.33 -10.92
C ASP A 228 -4.64 5.27 -10.64
N ASN A 229 -5.14 4.15 -10.09
CA ASN A 229 -6.57 3.89 -9.94
C ASN A 229 -6.94 3.40 -8.54
N PHE A 230 -6.18 3.81 -7.52
CA PHE A 230 -6.44 3.38 -6.16
C PHE A 230 -7.74 4.00 -5.62
N PHE A 231 -7.95 5.29 -5.90
CA PHE A 231 -9.17 6.02 -5.51
C PHE A 231 -10.10 6.21 -6.72
N GLY A 232 -10.54 5.10 -7.31
CA GLY A 232 -11.33 5.08 -8.54
C GLY A 232 -10.51 5.41 -9.80
N ASP A 233 -11.17 5.42 -10.96
CA ASP A 233 -10.51 5.67 -12.24
C ASP A 233 -9.72 6.99 -12.22
N ASN A 234 -8.43 6.91 -12.57
CA ASN A 234 -7.48 8.03 -12.54
C ASN A 234 -7.46 8.78 -11.20
N ASN A 235 -7.69 8.08 -10.08
CA ASN A 235 -7.73 8.64 -8.73
C ASN A 235 -8.76 9.79 -8.57
N LYS A 236 -9.88 9.74 -9.31
CA LYS A 236 -10.92 10.77 -9.29
C LYS A 236 -11.47 11.08 -7.88
N ASP A 237 -11.51 10.06 -7.02
CA ASP A 237 -12.06 10.16 -5.65
C ASP A 237 -10.97 10.47 -4.59
N CYS A 238 -9.74 10.77 -5.04
CA CYS A 238 -8.61 11.01 -4.14
C CYS A 238 -8.76 12.32 -3.34
N LYS A 239 -8.52 12.22 -2.02
CA LYS A 239 -8.62 13.32 -1.05
C LYS A 239 -7.26 13.82 -0.55
N CYS A 240 -6.15 13.48 -1.22
CA CYS A 240 -4.84 14.02 -0.87
C CYS A 240 -4.77 15.54 -1.03
N GLU A 241 -3.83 16.18 -0.34
CA GLU A 241 -3.63 17.62 -0.36
C GLU A 241 -3.38 18.15 -1.79
N THR A 242 -2.62 17.41 -2.61
CA THR A 242 -2.38 17.77 -4.00
C THR A 242 -3.67 17.84 -4.81
N CYS A 243 -4.54 16.83 -4.72
CA CYS A 243 -5.82 16.80 -5.44
C CYS A 243 -6.76 17.89 -4.93
N GLU A 244 -6.77 18.15 -3.63
CA GLU A 244 -7.52 19.24 -3.02
C GLU A 244 -7.10 20.60 -3.59
N ARG A 245 -5.80 20.89 -3.63
CA ARG A 245 -5.26 22.14 -4.20
C ARG A 245 -5.65 22.32 -5.66
N ARG A 246 -5.50 21.27 -6.48
CA ARG A 246 -5.89 21.30 -7.91
C ARG A 246 -7.36 21.61 -8.11
N ARG A 247 -8.25 21.00 -7.32
CA ARG A 247 -9.70 21.26 -7.41
C ARG A 247 -10.02 22.72 -7.09
N ARG A 248 -9.36 23.29 -6.07
CA ARG A 248 -9.50 24.73 -5.75
C ARG A 248 -8.98 25.63 -6.88
N GLU A 249 -7.81 25.33 -7.44
CA GLU A 249 -7.24 26.10 -8.56
C GLU A 249 -8.10 26.01 -9.84
N GLN A 250 -8.71 24.86 -10.11
CA GLN A 250 -9.67 24.67 -11.20
C GLN A 250 -10.96 25.45 -10.96
N ALA A 251 -11.52 25.42 -9.75
CA ALA A 251 -12.71 26.18 -9.39
C ALA A 251 -12.47 27.70 -9.50
N ASN A 252 -11.27 28.16 -9.17
CA ASN A 252 -10.86 29.56 -9.27
C ASN A 252 -10.45 29.98 -10.71
N GLY A 253 -10.68 29.15 -11.73
CA GLY A 253 -10.37 29.46 -13.13
C GLY A 253 -8.87 29.60 -13.45
N SER A 254 -7.99 29.18 -12.53
CA SER A 254 -6.55 29.39 -12.63
C SER A 254 -5.84 28.31 -13.46
N LEU A 255 -6.45 27.13 -13.64
CA LEU A 255 -5.97 26.11 -14.57
C LEU A 255 -6.62 26.27 -15.95
N LYS A 256 -5.86 26.75 -16.93
CA LYS A 256 -6.21 26.56 -18.34
C LYS A 256 -6.04 25.10 -18.70
N ARG A 257 -7.13 24.46 -19.10
CA ARG A 257 -7.17 23.06 -19.56
C ARG A 257 -6.43 22.98 -20.91
N ILE A 258 -5.16 22.56 -20.90
CA ILE A 258 -4.43 22.32 -22.15
C ILE A 258 -4.76 20.89 -22.59
N ASN A 259 -5.59 20.74 -23.62
CA ASN A 259 -5.89 19.46 -24.24
C ASN A 259 -4.65 18.93 -24.97
N TYR A 260 -3.79 18.18 -24.27
CA TYR A 260 -2.81 17.31 -24.93
C TYR A 260 -3.45 15.94 -25.21
N SER A 261 -3.72 15.67 -26.49
CA SER A 261 -3.97 14.31 -27.01
C SER A 261 -2.63 13.57 -27.03
N LEU A 262 -2.42 12.64 -26.10
CA LEU A 262 -1.36 11.65 -26.21
C LEU A 262 -1.82 10.59 -27.22
N ARG A 263 -1.17 10.55 -28.38
CA ARG A 263 -1.44 9.58 -29.47
C ARG A 263 -1.41 8.11 -29.01
N GLU A 264 -0.81 7.82 -27.86
CA GLU A 264 -0.73 6.46 -27.29
C GLU A 264 -1.99 6.02 -26.54
N THR A 265 -2.82 6.95 -26.04
CA THR A 265 -4.08 6.61 -25.35
C THR A 265 -5.19 6.23 -26.35
N ASP A 266 -5.16 6.81 -27.55
CA ASP A 266 -6.12 6.52 -28.61
C ASP A 266 -5.99 5.07 -29.14
N ASN A 267 -4.78 4.51 -29.15
CA ASN A 267 -4.57 3.12 -29.57
C ASN A 267 -5.14 2.11 -28.56
N ARG A 268 -5.09 2.42 -27.25
CA ARG A 268 -5.65 1.58 -26.19
C ARG A 268 -7.19 1.60 -26.17
N LEU A 269 -7.79 2.75 -26.47
CA LEU A 269 -9.26 2.88 -26.60
C LEU A 269 -9.79 2.23 -27.88
N LYS A 270 -9.04 2.27 -28.99
CA LYS A 270 -9.37 1.55 -30.23
C LYS A 270 -9.31 0.03 -30.05
N PHE A 271 -8.33 -0.49 -29.30
CA PHE A 271 -8.22 -1.92 -29.02
C PHE A 271 -9.40 -2.46 -28.19
N ARG A 272 -9.90 -1.66 -27.24
CA ARG A 272 -11.07 -2.02 -26.41
C ARG A 272 -12.39 -2.01 -27.20
N ARG A 273 -12.57 -1.11 -28.17
CA ARG A 273 -13.77 -1.08 -29.01
C ARG A 273 -13.84 -2.23 -30.02
N LEU A 274 -12.69 -2.71 -30.51
CA LEU A 274 -12.64 -3.85 -31.45
C LEU A 274 -13.00 -5.17 -30.73
N HIS A 275 -12.59 -5.37 -29.48
CA HIS A 275 -12.91 -6.59 -28.72
C HIS A 275 -14.27 -6.59 -27.99
N SER A 276 -15.01 -5.49 -28.00
CA SER A 276 -16.40 -5.46 -27.49
C SER A 276 -17.45 -5.62 -28.58
N ALA A 277 -17.06 -5.62 -29.86
CA ALA A 277 -17.97 -5.82 -30.98
C ALA A 277 -18.15 -7.30 -31.37
N ASP A 278 -17.20 -8.18 -31.01
CA ASP A 278 -17.22 -9.60 -31.40
C ASP A 278 -18.09 -10.51 -30.50
N SER A 279 -18.71 -9.99 -29.44
CA SER A 279 -19.52 -10.78 -28.49
C SER A 279 -21.03 -10.53 -28.59
N LEU A 280 -21.50 -9.77 -29.59
CA LEU A 280 -22.92 -9.47 -29.83
C LEU A 280 -23.32 -9.68 -31.31
N SER A 281 -22.97 -10.82 -31.89
CA SER A 281 -23.62 -11.27 -33.14
C SER A 281 -23.57 -12.79 -33.32
N SER A 282 -24.32 -13.54 -32.50
CA SER A 282 -24.69 -14.90 -32.85
C SER A 282 -26.09 -15.22 -32.31
N SER A 283 -27.11 -14.75 -33.02
CA SER A 283 -28.48 -15.22 -32.89
C SER A 283 -29.18 -15.12 -34.24
N GLN A 284 -29.62 -16.28 -34.74
CA GLN A 284 -30.62 -16.54 -35.79
C GLN A 284 -30.18 -16.69 -37.27
N CYS A 285 -30.20 -17.97 -37.67
CA CYS A 285 -31.01 -18.57 -38.75
C CYS A 285 -30.69 -18.39 -40.25
N SER A 286 -30.26 -19.53 -40.82
CA SER A 286 -30.78 -20.28 -41.99
C SER A 286 -30.63 -19.79 -43.44
N ASP A 287 -30.07 -20.75 -44.21
CA ASP A 287 -30.38 -21.18 -45.57
C ASP A 287 -29.57 -20.70 -46.80
N SER A 288 -28.73 -21.64 -47.24
CA SER A 288 -28.70 -22.24 -48.59
C SER A 288 -27.70 -21.74 -49.65
N SER A 289 -26.94 -22.74 -50.13
CA SER A 289 -26.41 -22.98 -51.50
C SER A 289 -25.01 -22.48 -51.90
N THR A 290 -24.12 -23.49 -51.98
CA THR A 290 -23.17 -23.82 -53.06
C THR A 290 -22.00 -22.89 -53.40
N GLY A 291 -20.77 -23.44 -53.34
CA GLY A 291 -19.69 -23.00 -54.23
C GLY A 291 -18.26 -23.15 -53.70
N ALA A 292 -17.65 -24.29 -54.01
CA ALA A 292 -16.22 -24.53 -54.28
C ALA A 292 -15.13 -24.26 -53.20
N CYS A 293 -14.42 -25.35 -52.97
CA CYS A 293 -13.17 -25.56 -52.21
C CYS A 293 -11.96 -24.98 -52.96
N GLU A 294 -11.03 -24.34 -52.25
CA GLU A 294 -9.60 -24.55 -52.54
C GLU A 294 -8.72 -24.29 -51.31
N LYS A 295 -7.94 -25.33 -50.97
CA LYS A 295 -6.93 -25.40 -49.91
C LYS A 295 -5.68 -24.63 -50.33
N LEU A 296 -5.02 -23.94 -49.39
CA LEU A 296 -3.56 -23.86 -49.38
C LEU A 296 -3.03 -24.00 -47.95
N GLN A 297 -2.17 -25.01 -47.80
CA GLN A 297 -1.50 -25.43 -46.57
C GLN A 297 -0.35 -24.48 -46.21
N LEU A 298 -0.05 -24.45 -44.91
CA LEU A 298 1.19 -23.98 -44.33
C LEU A 298 2.38 -24.73 -44.91
N ASP A 299 3.54 -24.07 -44.96
CA ASP A 299 4.79 -24.73 -44.59
C ASP A 299 5.68 -23.81 -43.75
N SER A 300 6.07 -24.37 -42.62
CA SER A 300 7.10 -23.95 -41.69
C SER A 300 8.50 -24.21 -42.25
N ASN A 301 9.47 -23.33 -41.97
CA ASN A 301 10.82 -23.81 -41.70
C ASN A 301 11.62 -22.82 -40.84
N SER A 302 12.40 -23.42 -39.95
CA SER A 302 13.27 -22.83 -38.95
C SER A 302 14.58 -22.36 -39.57
N GLU A 303 15.21 -21.33 -39.01
CA GLU A 303 16.67 -21.31 -38.90
C GLU A 303 17.12 -20.29 -37.84
N ALA A 304 18.13 -20.71 -37.08
CA ALA A 304 18.66 -20.06 -35.90
C ALA A 304 19.96 -19.30 -36.18
N LEU A 305 20.25 -18.34 -35.28
CA LEU A 305 21.58 -17.86 -34.86
C LEU A 305 22.41 -16.94 -35.78
N LYS A 306 22.69 -15.75 -35.24
CA LYS A 306 23.98 -14.99 -35.24
C LYS A 306 23.78 -13.78 -34.29
N GLU A 307 24.27 -13.81 -33.04
CA GLU A 307 25.60 -13.33 -32.58
C GLU A 307 25.93 -11.88 -33.04
N ILE A 308 25.90 -10.85 -32.16
CA ILE A 308 26.99 -10.25 -31.31
C ILE A 308 27.04 -8.71 -31.64
N PRO A 309 27.63 -7.74 -30.88
CA PRO A 309 28.18 -7.68 -29.50
C PRO A 309 27.64 -6.53 -28.59
N ASN A 310 28.09 -6.60 -27.34
CA ASN A 310 28.16 -5.55 -26.31
C ASN A 310 28.73 -4.19 -26.76
N ILE A 311 28.13 -3.10 -26.24
CA ILE A 311 28.80 -2.01 -25.48
C ILE A 311 27.87 -1.62 -24.33
#